data_AF-A0A3B4B260-F1
#
_entry.id   AF-A0A3B4B260-F1
#
_cell.length_a   1.000
_cell.length_b   1.000
_cell.length_c   1.000
_cell.angle_alpha   90.00
_cell.angle_beta   90.00
_cell.angle_gamma   90.00
#
_symmetry.space_group_name_H-M   'P 1'
#
loop_
_entity.id
_entity.type
_entity.pdbx_description
1 polymer ?
#
loop_
_entity_poly.entity_id
_entity_poly.type
_entity_poly.pdbx_seq_one_letter_code
_entity_poly.pdbx_strand_id
1 'polypeptide(L)'
;MTYIRETCGCCDCEKHCGALDIVFVIDSSESVGQTNFTLEKNFVINTMNRLGSMASDPTSATGTRVGVVQYSHNGTFEAIRLDDPNINSISAFKMAVKKLEWIAGGTFTPSALKFAYDTLIRNSKRERSKVSMVVITDGRFDPRDDDNLLNYICSDAKVEVNAIGVGDMFGKMQQTETLLSIACNNKKRVTEMRRYADLMAEDFIDKVETWICPEPITVCPDLPCKQEPDVAPCTNRPVDLVFLLDGSERLGNENFRHVGELVQRVADSLGLARSKIDRMRARVALVQFGKEREHTIAFPLTHDPTLISAGLEGLRYLDSSSDIGSAILYTIDNILRPGEIRRFAELSFVFITDGVTASESLEEAVSAMRRAHVVSTVIATRGDVDQAVLQKLVMGDQDAIFQGQEFSSLSQSSLLNKFIRWVC
;
A
#
# COMPACT_ATOMS: atom_id res chain seq x y z
N MET A 1 15.54 -23.73 -4.43
CA MET A 1 15.32 -22.49 -5.20
C MET A 1 14.00 -21.92 -4.73
N THR A 2 14.08 -20.92 -3.87
CA THR A 2 12.93 -20.20 -3.33
C THR A 2 12.45 -19.28 -4.43
N TYR A 3 11.30 -19.58 -5.03
CA TYR A 3 10.68 -18.68 -6.00
C TYR A 3 10.09 -17.51 -5.19
N ILE A 4 10.79 -16.38 -5.23
CA ILE A 4 10.25 -15.11 -4.77
C ILE A 4 9.14 -14.78 -5.77
N ARG A 5 7.89 -14.73 -5.28
CA ARG A 5 6.80 -14.10 -6.01
C ARG A 5 7.14 -12.61 -6.06
N GLU A 6 7.79 -12.18 -7.14
CA GLU A 6 7.84 -10.77 -7.49
C GLU A 6 6.41 -10.37 -7.87
N THR A 7 5.65 -9.93 -6.88
CA THR A 7 4.52 -9.05 -7.13
C THR A 7 5.09 -7.85 -7.87
N CYS A 8 4.83 -7.79 -9.18
CA CYS A 8 5.03 -6.58 -9.94
C CYS A 8 4.00 -5.57 -9.38
N GLY A 9 4.37 -4.91 -8.30
CA GLY A 9 3.78 -3.62 -7.95
C GLY A 9 3.86 -2.74 -9.20
N CYS A 10 2.92 -1.82 -9.36
CA CYS A 10 3.02 -0.74 -10.34
C CYS A 10 4.49 -0.34 -10.48
N CYS A 11 5.00 -0.18 -11.71
CA CYS A 11 6.33 0.39 -11.91
C CYS A 11 6.43 1.56 -10.94
N ASP A 12 7.37 1.50 -9.98
CA ASP A 12 7.58 2.58 -9.01
C ASP A 12 8.14 3.75 -9.82
N CYS A 13 7.23 4.44 -10.51
CA CYS A 13 7.52 5.60 -11.31
C CYS A 13 7.80 6.70 -10.30
N GLU A 14 9.07 7.10 -10.25
CA GLU A 14 9.49 8.14 -9.35
C GLU A 14 9.08 9.49 -9.94
N LYS A 15 8.54 10.35 -9.10
CA LYS A 15 8.28 11.74 -9.47
C LYS A 15 9.60 12.50 -9.31
N HIS A 16 10.16 12.97 -10.41
CA HIS A 16 11.32 13.84 -10.39
C HIS A 16 10.87 15.28 -10.50
N CYS A 17 11.08 16.01 -9.42
CA CYS A 17 11.06 17.46 -9.46
C CYS A 17 12.33 17.94 -10.16
N GLY A 18 12.29 19.13 -10.77
CA GLY A 18 13.50 19.78 -11.30
C GLY A 18 14.53 20.07 -10.19
N ALA A 19 15.44 21.02 -10.41
CA ALA A 19 16.28 21.49 -9.32
C ALA A 19 15.41 22.15 -8.24
N LEU A 20 15.10 21.42 -7.17
CA LEU A 20 14.22 21.84 -6.08
C LEU A 20 14.93 21.66 -4.74
N ASP A 21 14.89 22.70 -3.92
CA ASP A 21 15.40 22.68 -2.56
C ASP A 21 14.22 22.85 -1.59
N ILE A 22 13.97 21.85 -0.75
CA ILE A 22 12.86 21.83 0.20
C ILE A 22 13.40 22.11 1.59
N VAL A 23 12.80 23.06 2.31
CA VAL A 23 13.18 23.37 3.69
C VAL A 23 11.96 23.22 4.59
N PHE A 24 12.00 22.27 5.51
CA PHE A 24 11.00 22.16 6.57
C PHE A 24 11.46 22.93 7.80
N VAL A 25 10.61 23.80 8.34
CA VAL A 25 10.85 24.47 9.62
C VAL A 25 9.79 23.94 10.58
N ILE A 26 10.23 23.18 11.58
CA ILE A 26 9.35 22.42 12.50
C ILE A 26 9.47 22.97 13.93
N ASP A 27 8.34 23.05 14.62
CA ASP A 27 8.21 23.68 15.92
C ASP A 27 8.40 22.62 17.01
N SER A 28 9.45 22.80 17.81
CA SER A 28 9.79 21.92 18.93
C SER A 28 9.53 22.60 20.29
N SER A 29 8.69 23.63 20.32
CA SER A 29 8.31 24.33 21.56
C SER A 29 7.57 23.45 22.56
N GLU A 30 7.41 23.97 23.78
CA GLU A 30 6.69 23.28 24.85
C GLU A 30 5.19 23.12 24.54
N SER A 31 4.57 24.08 23.86
CA SER A 31 3.14 24.05 23.50
C SER A 31 2.78 23.00 22.44
N VAL A 32 3.77 22.58 21.64
CA VAL A 32 3.64 21.46 20.70
C VAL A 32 3.61 20.15 21.49
N GLY A 33 4.63 19.92 22.33
CA GLY A 33 4.79 18.68 23.10
C GLY A 33 5.37 17.51 22.29
N GLN A 34 6.01 16.56 23.00
CA GLN A 34 6.73 15.43 22.41
C GLN A 34 5.92 14.60 21.39
N THR A 35 4.65 14.34 21.68
CA THR A 35 3.77 13.52 20.80
C THR A 35 3.50 14.23 19.48
N ASN A 36 3.17 15.52 19.52
CA ASN A 36 2.90 16.29 18.30
C ASN A 36 4.18 16.54 17.49
N PHE A 37 5.30 16.80 18.16
CA PHE A 37 6.61 16.90 17.50
C PHE A 37 6.97 15.60 16.76
N THR A 38 6.59 14.44 17.31
CA THR A 38 6.76 13.15 16.61
C THR A 38 5.88 13.07 15.35
N LEU A 39 4.67 13.62 15.38
CA LEU A 39 3.80 13.71 14.19
C LEU A 39 4.40 14.65 13.13
N GLU A 40 4.97 15.80 13.53
CA GLU A 40 5.67 16.69 12.59
C GLU A 40 6.86 16.00 11.90
N LYS A 41 7.68 15.27 12.66
CA LYS A 41 8.77 14.47 12.09
C LYS A 41 8.28 13.43 11.10
N ASN A 42 7.20 12.73 11.44
CA ASN A 42 6.60 11.73 10.55
C ASN A 42 6.00 12.38 9.30
N PHE A 43 5.47 13.60 9.41
CA PHE A 43 4.96 14.37 8.27
C PHE A 43 6.07 14.70 7.29
N VAL A 44 7.19 15.21 7.79
CA VAL A 44 8.38 15.48 6.97
C VAL A 44 8.87 14.21 6.25
N ILE A 45 8.95 13.10 6.98
CA ILE A 45 9.36 11.80 6.41
C ILE A 45 8.37 11.31 5.35
N ASN A 46 7.07 11.36 5.61
CA ASN A 46 6.05 10.86 4.70
C ASN A 46 5.94 11.71 3.42
N THR A 47 6.06 13.03 3.55
CA THR A 47 6.11 13.94 2.40
C THR A 47 7.30 13.62 1.50
N MET A 48 8.49 13.40 2.08
CA MET A 48 9.67 13.02 1.29
C MET A 48 9.56 11.63 0.67
N ASN A 49 8.95 10.65 1.35
CA ASN A 49 8.70 9.33 0.76
C ASN A 49 7.76 9.42 -0.44
N ARG A 50 6.73 10.28 -0.39
CA ARG A 50 5.77 10.49 -1.49
C ARG A 50 6.41 11.16 -2.71
N LEU A 51 7.36 12.07 -2.50
CA LEU A 51 8.11 12.70 -3.60
C LEU A 51 9.02 11.71 -4.34
N GLY A 52 9.41 10.59 -3.70
CA GLY A 52 10.05 9.44 -4.34
C GLY A 52 11.51 9.64 -4.77
N SER A 53 11.93 10.84 -5.14
CA SER A 53 13.29 11.12 -5.62
C SER A 53 14.04 12.18 -4.80
N MET A 54 15.29 11.88 -4.43
CA MET A 54 16.24 12.80 -3.80
C MET A 54 17.56 12.82 -4.57
N ALA A 55 18.23 13.97 -4.60
CA ALA A 55 19.55 14.09 -5.19
C ALA A 55 20.56 13.22 -4.42
N SER A 56 21.18 12.25 -5.11
CA SER A 56 22.20 11.37 -4.52
C SER A 56 23.51 12.10 -4.21
N ASP A 57 23.72 13.26 -4.83
CA ASP A 57 24.85 14.16 -4.56
C ASP A 57 24.30 15.57 -4.24
N PRO A 58 24.60 16.15 -3.07
CA PRO A 58 24.15 17.50 -2.71
C PRO A 58 24.65 18.61 -3.65
N THR A 59 25.69 18.34 -4.45
CA THR A 59 26.23 19.25 -5.48
C THR A 59 25.59 19.07 -6.85
N SER A 60 24.73 18.06 -7.02
CA SER A 60 24.04 17.79 -8.28
C SER A 60 23.22 18.99 -8.74
N ALA A 61 23.35 19.34 -10.03
CA ALA A 61 22.58 20.40 -10.66
C ALA A 61 21.08 20.06 -10.81
N THR A 62 20.70 18.79 -10.62
CA THR A 62 19.33 18.27 -10.74
C THR A 62 18.94 17.45 -9.50
N GLY A 63 17.63 17.22 -9.32
CA GLY A 63 17.08 16.43 -8.22
C GLY A 63 16.78 17.26 -6.96
N THR A 64 15.97 16.67 -6.08
CA THR A 64 15.45 17.31 -4.87
C THR A 64 16.45 17.24 -3.72
N ARG A 65 16.75 18.37 -3.07
CA ARG A 65 17.48 18.41 -1.79
C ARG A 65 16.53 18.79 -0.69
N VAL A 66 16.69 18.23 0.49
CA VAL A 66 15.82 18.50 1.64
C VAL A 66 16.63 18.88 2.85
N GLY A 67 16.17 19.88 3.57
CA GLY A 67 16.71 20.33 4.83
C GLY A 67 15.61 20.50 5.85
N VAL A 68 15.97 20.37 7.11
CA VAL A 68 15.03 20.52 8.24
C VAL A 68 15.67 21.43 9.26
N VAL A 69 14.92 22.41 9.75
CA VAL A 69 15.27 23.21 10.92
C VAL A 69 14.25 22.92 11.98
N GLN A 70 14.70 22.40 13.12
CA GLN A 70 13.88 22.41 14.33
C GLN A 70 14.27 23.59 15.20
N TYR A 71 13.27 24.18 15.88
CA TYR A 71 13.48 25.30 16.77
C TYR A 71 12.64 25.20 18.03
N SER A 72 13.11 25.83 19.11
CA SER A 72 12.23 26.17 20.24
C SER A 72 12.50 27.61 20.69
N HIS A 73 13.50 27.84 21.55
CA HIS A 73 13.85 29.15 22.08
C HIS A 73 15.18 29.67 21.53
N ASN A 74 15.59 30.86 21.97
CA ASN A 74 16.81 31.49 21.49
C ASN A 74 18.04 30.58 21.63
N GLY A 75 18.73 30.34 20.53
CA GLY A 75 19.96 29.54 20.48
C GLY A 75 19.75 28.03 20.37
N THR A 76 18.51 27.54 20.37
CA THR A 76 18.20 26.10 20.21
C THR A 76 17.62 25.81 18.83
N PHE A 77 18.45 26.03 17.81
CA PHE A 77 18.16 25.70 16.43
C PHE A 77 19.04 24.54 15.99
N GLU A 78 18.43 23.42 15.60
CA GLU A 78 19.16 22.32 14.97
C GLU A 78 18.78 22.21 13.50
N ALA A 79 19.78 22.00 12.64
CA ALA A 79 19.61 21.97 11.20
C ALA A 79 20.18 20.71 10.59
N ILE A 80 19.36 20.04 9.78
CA ILE A 80 19.80 19.13 8.72
C ILE A 80 19.94 20.01 7.47
N ARG A 81 21.18 20.19 7.00
CA ARG A 81 21.48 21.12 5.90
C ARG A 81 21.18 20.50 4.53
N LEU A 82 20.86 21.35 3.55
CA LEU A 82 20.65 20.93 2.15
C LEU A 82 21.89 20.33 1.50
N ASP A 83 23.07 20.75 1.95
CA ASP A 83 24.39 20.39 1.43
C ASP A 83 25.13 19.33 2.27
N ASP A 84 24.43 18.65 3.19
CA ASP A 84 25.04 17.62 4.04
C ASP A 84 25.40 16.37 3.20
N PRO A 85 26.69 16.00 3.09
CA PRO A 85 27.13 14.86 2.29
C PRO A 85 26.61 13.51 2.82
N ASN A 86 26.17 13.44 4.07
CA ASN A 86 25.62 12.22 4.66
C ASN A 86 24.14 12.00 4.30
N ILE A 87 23.46 13.01 3.74
CA ILE A 87 22.04 12.97 3.39
C ILE A 87 21.91 12.74 1.88
N ASN A 88 22.38 11.58 1.43
CA ASN A 88 22.43 11.20 0.00
C ASN A 88 21.29 10.25 -0.43
N SER A 89 20.35 9.94 0.46
CA SER A 89 19.22 9.05 0.20
C SER A 89 18.04 9.36 1.13
N ILE A 90 16.83 8.98 0.72
CA ILE A 90 15.63 9.09 1.56
C ILE A 90 15.80 8.33 2.88
N SER A 91 16.44 7.16 2.85
CA SER A 91 16.74 6.36 4.04
C SER A 91 17.67 7.11 5.01
N ALA A 92 18.74 7.74 4.51
CA ALA A 92 19.64 8.54 5.33
C ALA A 92 18.94 9.77 5.92
N PHE A 93 18.15 10.47 5.12
CA PHE A 93 17.32 11.58 5.58
C PHE A 93 16.34 11.16 6.68
N LYS A 94 15.61 10.06 6.48
CA LYS A 94 14.67 9.50 7.46
C LYS A 94 15.36 9.18 8.78
N MET A 95 16.57 8.64 8.76
CA MET A 95 17.35 8.40 9.98
C MET A 95 17.76 9.69 10.67
N ALA A 96 18.20 10.71 9.90
CA ALA A 96 18.58 12.00 10.45
C ALA A 96 17.39 12.72 11.11
N VAL A 97 16.23 12.78 10.44
CA VAL A 97 15.01 13.35 11.01
C VAL A 97 14.58 12.59 12.27
N LYS A 98 14.63 11.26 12.25
CA LYS A 98 14.30 10.44 13.42
C LYS A 98 15.19 10.72 14.64
N LYS A 99 16.44 11.15 14.45
CA LYS A 99 17.37 11.49 15.55
C LYS A 99 17.09 12.84 16.20
N LEU A 100 16.30 13.72 15.58
CA LEU A 100 15.94 15.01 16.18
C LEU A 100 15.15 14.76 17.47
N GLU A 101 15.65 15.26 18.59
CA GLU A 101 14.99 15.15 19.89
C GLU A 101 14.16 16.41 20.16
N TRP A 102 13.03 16.23 20.85
CA TRP A 102 12.18 17.36 21.22
C TRP A 102 12.91 18.21 22.26
N ILE A 103 13.11 19.49 21.95
CA ILE A 103 13.91 20.42 22.76
C ILE A 103 13.09 20.96 23.94
N ALA A 104 11.79 21.24 23.72
CA ALA A 104 10.94 22.02 24.61
C ALA A 104 11.44 23.47 24.84
N GLY A 105 10.59 24.31 25.43
CA GLY A 105 10.86 25.72 25.71
C GLY A 105 9.92 26.69 24.98
N GLY A 106 10.44 27.87 24.64
CA GLY A 106 9.69 28.93 23.95
C GLY A 106 9.46 28.64 22.46
N THR A 107 8.85 29.61 21.77
CA THR A 107 8.51 29.53 20.34
C THR A 107 9.12 30.73 19.61
N PHE A 108 10.35 30.60 19.13
CA PHE A 108 11.12 31.68 18.49
C PHE A 108 11.02 31.58 16.96
N THR A 109 9.79 31.62 16.45
CA THR A 109 9.47 31.45 15.02
C THR A 109 10.15 32.49 14.13
N PRO A 110 10.03 33.82 14.37
CA PRO A 110 10.76 34.82 13.58
C PRO A 110 12.28 34.56 13.48
N SER A 111 12.95 34.29 14.60
CA SER A 111 14.38 33.97 14.61
C SER A 111 14.70 32.67 13.88
N ALA A 112 13.84 31.64 14.00
CA ALA A 112 13.99 30.38 13.29
C ALA A 112 13.91 30.56 11.77
N LEU A 113 13.02 31.42 11.27
CA LEU A 113 12.90 31.72 9.84
C LEU A 113 14.17 32.40 9.31
N LYS A 114 14.72 33.35 10.06
CA LYS A 114 16.00 33.98 9.72
C LYS A 114 17.13 32.95 9.70
N PHE A 115 17.22 32.11 10.74
CA PHE A 115 18.23 31.06 10.84
C PHE A 115 18.14 30.05 9.68
N ALA A 116 16.93 29.59 9.36
CA ALA A 116 16.68 28.68 8.25
C ALA A 116 17.11 29.29 6.91
N TYR A 117 16.76 30.55 6.67
CA TYR A 117 17.17 31.23 5.45
C TYR A 117 18.69 31.43 5.37
N ASP A 118 19.33 31.97 6.40
CA ASP A 118 20.77 32.24 6.36
C ASP A 118 21.61 30.96 6.28
N THR A 119 21.18 29.89 6.95
CA THR A 119 21.95 28.65 7.09
C THR A 119 21.69 27.68 5.93
N LEU A 120 20.44 27.51 5.50
CA LEU A 120 20.09 26.52 4.48
C LEU A 120 19.93 27.14 3.09
N ILE A 121 19.50 28.40 2.97
CA ILE A 121 19.10 28.96 1.67
C ILE A 121 20.17 29.90 1.12
N ARG A 122 20.50 30.98 1.86
CA ARG A 122 21.33 32.09 1.39
C ARG A 122 22.69 31.64 0.85
N ASN A 123 23.33 30.70 1.56
CA ASN A 123 24.69 30.26 1.26
C ASN A 123 24.74 28.89 0.54
N SER A 124 23.65 28.12 0.55
CA SER A 124 23.66 26.73 0.09
C SER A 124 22.66 26.42 -1.04
N LYS A 125 21.84 27.39 -1.48
CA LYS A 125 20.93 27.21 -2.63
C LYS A 125 21.69 27.09 -3.95
N ARG A 126 21.21 26.23 -4.85
CA ARG A 126 21.73 26.15 -6.22
C ARG A 126 21.26 27.37 -7.03
N GLU A 127 22.08 27.88 -7.94
CA GLU A 127 21.71 29.07 -8.74
C GLU A 127 20.40 28.89 -9.53
N ARG A 128 20.13 27.65 -9.97
CA ARG A 128 18.99 27.24 -10.79
C ARG A 128 17.88 26.53 -10.02
N SER A 129 17.97 26.40 -8.68
CA SER A 129 16.90 25.75 -7.91
C SER A 129 15.80 26.72 -7.48
N LYS A 130 14.56 26.22 -7.50
CA LYS A 130 13.47 26.81 -6.73
C LYS A 130 13.58 26.36 -5.29
N VAL A 131 13.20 27.21 -4.34
CA VAL A 131 13.21 26.86 -2.91
C VAL A 131 11.77 26.83 -2.40
N SER A 132 11.33 25.70 -1.87
CA SER A 132 10.03 25.55 -1.22
C SER A 132 10.23 25.38 0.28
N MET A 133 9.78 26.34 1.07
CA MET A 133 9.80 26.31 2.52
C MET A 133 8.43 25.94 3.06
N VAL A 134 8.37 24.94 3.95
CA VAL A 134 7.15 24.54 4.66
C VAL A 134 7.39 24.79 6.16
N VAL A 135 6.62 25.70 6.73
CA VAL A 135 6.71 26.08 8.14
C VAL A 135 5.54 25.45 8.89
N ILE A 136 5.83 24.66 9.92
CA ILE A 136 4.83 24.04 10.79
C ILE A 136 4.97 24.68 12.16
N THR A 137 3.89 25.24 12.68
CA THR A 137 3.88 25.92 13.99
C THR A 137 2.47 25.99 14.54
N ASP A 138 2.33 26.25 15.84
CA ASP A 138 1.04 26.59 16.45
C ASP A 138 0.61 28.05 16.18
N GLY A 139 1.43 28.79 15.43
CA GLY A 139 1.14 30.16 14.98
C GLY A 139 1.41 31.22 16.05
N ARG A 140 1.99 30.83 17.20
CA ARG A 140 2.40 31.74 18.25
C ARG A 140 3.91 31.92 18.18
N PHE A 141 4.39 33.03 18.71
CA PHE A 141 5.81 33.20 18.99
C PHE A 141 5.99 33.96 20.30
N ASP A 142 7.15 33.81 20.89
CA ASP A 142 7.50 34.44 22.15
C ASP A 142 7.67 35.97 21.95
N PRO A 143 7.08 36.83 22.79
CA PRO A 143 7.24 38.29 22.68
C PRO A 143 8.70 38.78 22.82
N ARG A 144 9.61 37.92 23.30
CA ARG A 144 11.05 38.20 23.36
C ARG A 144 11.76 38.02 22.01
N ASP A 145 11.09 37.43 21.01
CA ASP A 145 11.61 37.30 19.65
C ASP A 145 11.35 38.56 18.81
N ASP A 146 12.10 38.75 17.74
CA ASP A 146 12.02 39.92 16.86
C ASP A 146 10.97 39.71 15.76
N ASP A 147 9.78 40.29 15.93
CA ASP A 147 8.66 40.19 15.00
C ASP A 147 8.96 40.72 13.59
N ASN A 148 9.94 41.63 13.45
CA ASN A 148 10.39 42.13 12.15
C ASN A 148 11.00 41.03 11.27
N LEU A 149 11.37 39.89 11.86
CA LEU A 149 11.93 38.75 11.11
C LEU A 149 10.87 37.82 10.51
N LEU A 150 9.59 37.98 10.84
CA LEU A 150 8.51 37.12 10.31
C LEU A 150 8.44 37.10 8.79
N ASN A 151 8.75 38.23 8.15
CA ASN A 151 8.74 38.38 6.69
C ASN A 151 10.15 38.36 6.07
N TYR A 152 11.19 38.03 6.84
CA TYR A 152 12.59 38.11 6.40
C TYR A 152 12.83 37.33 5.10
N ILE A 153 12.23 36.13 5.02
CA ILE A 153 12.31 35.21 3.89
C ILE A 153 11.58 35.72 2.63
N CYS A 154 10.60 36.62 2.80
CA CYS A 154 9.75 37.13 1.72
C CYS A 154 10.47 38.13 0.81
N SER A 155 11.67 38.55 1.20
CA SER A 155 12.53 39.40 0.39
C SER A 155 13.15 38.66 -0.81
N ASP A 156 13.20 37.33 -0.79
CA ASP A 156 13.74 36.50 -1.87
C ASP A 156 12.62 35.92 -2.74
N ALA A 157 12.46 36.46 -3.95
CA ALA A 157 11.45 36.02 -4.91
C ALA A 157 11.62 34.57 -5.39
N LYS A 158 12.76 33.92 -5.13
CA LYS A 158 12.99 32.50 -5.46
C LYS A 158 12.53 31.54 -4.35
N VAL A 159 12.10 32.06 -3.20
CA VAL A 159 11.64 31.28 -2.06
C VAL A 159 10.12 31.31 -1.99
N GLU A 160 9.50 30.14 -2.06
CA GLU A 160 8.07 29.96 -1.86
C GLU A 160 7.80 29.40 -0.47
N VAL A 161 7.02 30.12 0.33
CA VAL A 161 6.76 29.75 1.73
C VAL A 161 5.31 29.34 1.90
N ASN A 162 5.09 28.14 2.43
CA ASN A 162 3.79 27.64 2.87
C ASN A 162 3.79 27.51 4.39
N ALA A 163 2.81 28.12 5.05
CA ALA A 163 2.65 28.10 6.49
C ALA A 163 1.51 27.15 6.87
N ILE A 164 1.80 26.19 7.74
CA ILE A 164 0.85 25.25 8.31
C ILE A 164 0.70 25.58 9.80
N GLY A 165 -0.45 26.15 10.14
CA GLY A 165 -0.82 26.43 11.52
C GLY A 165 -1.60 25.27 12.10
N VAL A 166 -1.17 24.70 13.23
CA VAL A 166 -1.88 23.60 13.90
C VAL A 166 -2.32 24.01 15.31
N GLY A 167 -3.55 23.69 15.69
CA GLY A 167 -4.10 24.12 16.98
C GLY A 167 -3.23 23.64 18.13
N ASP A 168 -3.02 24.50 19.13
CA ASP A 168 -2.20 24.14 20.30
C ASP A 168 -2.91 23.13 21.21
N MET A 169 -2.15 22.52 22.12
CA MET A 169 -2.69 21.57 23.11
C MET A 169 -3.74 22.17 24.07
N PHE A 170 -3.92 23.49 24.05
CA PHE A 170 -4.91 24.23 24.83
C PHE A 170 -6.18 24.56 24.03
N GLY A 171 -6.28 24.11 22.78
CA GLY A 171 -7.43 24.35 21.91
C GLY A 171 -7.59 25.81 21.49
N LYS A 172 -6.52 26.62 21.59
CA LYS A 172 -6.55 28.02 21.14
C LYS A 172 -6.37 28.07 19.63
N MET A 173 -7.12 28.96 18.99
CA MET A 173 -6.98 29.21 17.55
C MET A 173 -5.64 29.91 17.29
N GLN A 174 -5.01 29.53 16.20
CA GLN A 174 -3.75 30.08 15.72
C GLN A 174 -3.92 31.57 15.41
N GLN A 175 -2.84 32.35 15.52
CA GLN A 175 -2.86 33.73 15.06
C GLN A 175 -2.72 33.77 13.54
N THR A 176 -3.86 33.85 12.85
CA THR A 176 -3.94 33.89 11.39
C THR A 176 -3.08 35.01 10.79
N GLU A 177 -2.92 36.15 11.49
CA GLU A 177 -2.06 37.26 11.05
C GLU A 177 -0.57 36.90 11.02
N THR A 178 -0.10 36.15 12.02
CA THR A 178 1.28 35.66 12.10
C THR A 178 1.54 34.67 10.96
N LEU A 179 0.67 33.67 10.79
CA LEU A 179 0.80 32.68 9.71
C LEU A 179 0.76 33.34 8.33
N LEU A 180 -0.09 34.35 8.16
CA LEU A 180 -0.18 35.14 6.93
C LEU A 180 1.11 35.92 6.66
N SER A 181 1.73 36.47 7.69
CA SER A 181 3.02 37.18 7.59
C SER A 181 4.14 36.24 7.18
N ILE A 182 4.19 35.03 7.78
CA ILE A 182 5.14 33.96 7.40
C ILE A 182 4.94 33.55 5.94
N ALA A 183 3.68 33.41 5.49
CA ALA A 183 3.33 33.08 4.11
C ALA A 183 3.41 34.29 3.15
N CYS A 184 4.18 35.33 3.49
CA CYS A 184 4.41 36.52 2.66
C CYS A 184 3.13 37.24 2.22
N ASN A 185 2.16 37.35 3.13
CA ASN A 185 0.83 37.92 2.90
C ASN A 185 -0.01 37.20 1.83
N ASN A 186 0.31 35.93 1.54
CA ASN A 186 -0.45 35.11 0.61
C ASN A 186 -1.34 34.11 1.34
N LYS A 187 -2.63 34.45 1.48
CA LYS A 187 -3.63 33.61 2.16
C LYS A 187 -3.78 32.21 1.54
N LYS A 188 -3.47 32.02 0.25
CA LYS A 188 -3.56 30.69 -0.40
C LYS A 188 -2.47 29.72 0.08
N ARG A 189 -1.40 30.24 0.68
CA ARG A 189 -0.25 29.49 1.21
C ARG A 189 -0.33 29.29 2.72
N VAL A 190 -1.45 29.66 3.34
CA VAL A 190 -1.74 29.39 4.75
C VAL A 190 -2.71 28.22 4.82
N THR A 191 -2.37 27.22 5.62
CA THR A 191 -3.28 26.12 5.94
C THR A 191 -3.43 26.02 7.45
N GLU A 192 -4.67 26.12 7.91
CA GLU A 192 -5.03 26.00 9.32
C GLU A 192 -5.60 24.60 9.57
N MET A 193 -5.12 23.96 10.63
CA MET A 193 -5.50 22.60 11.02
C MET A 193 -5.91 22.58 12.48
N ARG A 194 -6.83 21.67 12.84
CA ARG A 194 -7.29 21.56 14.23
C ARG A 194 -6.36 20.71 15.08
N ARG A 195 -5.76 19.66 14.50
CA ARG A 195 -4.94 18.69 15.22
C ARG A 195 -3.70 18.33 14.42
N TYR A 196 -2.60 18.03 15.12
CA TYR A 196 -1.37 17.53 14.49
C TYR A 196 -1.56 16.17 13.80
N ALA A 197 -2.56 15.40 14.21
CA ALA A 197 -2.92 14.15 13.52
C ALA A 197 -3.39 14.40 12.07
N ASP A 198 -3.94 15.58 11.76
CA ASP A 198 -4.42 15.92 10.42
C ASP A 198 -3.26 16.06 9.41
N LEU A 199 -2.04 16.32 9.90
CA LEU A 199 -0.83 16.30 9.07
C LEU A 199 -0.57 14.91 8.45
N MET A 200 -1.09 13.84 9.05
CA MET A 200 -0.89 12.47 8.58
C MET A 200 -1.93 12.01 7.55
N ALA A 201 -2.95 12.83 7.26
CA ALA A 201 -3.97 12.46 6.30
C ALA A 201 -3.39 12.38 4.87
N GLU A 202 -3.72 11.31 4.13
CA GLU A 202 -3.21 11.09 2.78
C GLU A 202 -3.54 12.25 1.84
N ASP A 203 -4.81 12.69 1.82
CA ASP A 203 -5.27 13.83 1.01
C ASP A 203 -4.48 15.11 1.28
N PHE A 204 -4.02 15.30 2.53
CA PHE A 204 -3.22 16.48 2.89
C PHE A 204 -1.78 16.36 2.39
N ILE A 205 -1.17 15.19 2.53
CA ILE A 205 0.18 14.93 2.03
C ILE A 205 0.22 15.08 0.50
N ASP A 206 -0.79 14.59 -0.22
CA ASP A 206 -0.92 14.76 -1.68
C ASP A 206 -1.04 16.24 -2.08
N LYS A 207 -1.76 17.04 -1.27
CA LYS A 207 -1.87 18.49 -1.46
C LYS A 207 -0.53 19.20 -1.26
N VAL A 208 0.21 18.83 -0.22
CA VAL A 208 1.55 19.37 0.08
C VAL A 208 2.54 19.00 -1.01
N GLU A 209 2.47 17.77 -1.52
CA GLU A 209 3.28 17.31 -2.65
C GLU A 209 3.09 18.22 -3.88
N THR A 210 1.83 18.56 -4.17
CA THR A 210 1.48 19.47 -5.29
C THR A 210 2.00 20.89 -5.07
N TRP A 211 2.07 21.38 -3.82
CA TRP A 211 2.64 22.70 -3.53
C TRP A 211 4.15 22.74 -3.72
N ILE A 212 4.82 21.69 -3.27
CA ILE A 212 6.27 21.56 -3.30
C ILE A 212 6.75 21.30 -4.75
N CYS A 213 6.00 20.51 -5.49
CA CYS A 213 6.34 20.06 -6.84
C CYS A 213 5.10 20.05 -7.75
N PRO A 214 4.69 21.22 -8.29
CA PRO A 214 3.45 21.33 -9.06
C PRO A 214 3.50 20.66 -10.44
N GLU A 215 4.70 20.50 -11.02
CA GLU A 215 4.90 19.89 -12.34
C GLU A 215 6.01 18.84 -12.26
N PRO A 216 5.77 17.68 -11.61
CA PRO A 216 6.75 16.61 -11.53
C PRO A 216 6.93 15.95 -12.90
N ILE A 217 8.17 15.63 -13.27
CA ILE A 217 8.47 14.74 -14.38
C ILE A 217 8.40 13.33 -13.83
N THR A 218 7.39 12.55 -14.21
CA THR A 218 7.32 11.14 -13.86
C THR A 218 8.34 10.37 -14.68
N VAL A 219 9.41 9.92 -14.03
CA VAL A 219 10.42 9.04 -14.65
C VAL A 219 10.14 7.64 -14.15
N CYS A 220 9.64 6.81 -15.04
CA CYS A 220 9.61 5.38 -14.81
C CYS A 220 10.96 4.82 -15.25
N PRO A 221 11.55 3.88 -14.51
CA PRO A 221 12.76 3.23 -15.00
C PRO A 221 12.52 2.68 -16.40
N ASP A 222 13.50 2.84 -17.31
CA ASP A 222 13.59 2.13 -18.60
C ASP A 222 13.90 0.64 -18.36
N LEU A 223 13.13 0.01 -17.48
CA LEU A 223 12.81 -1.38 -17.67
C LEU A 223 11.87 -1.40 -18.88
N PRO A 224 12.02 -2.37 -19.81
CA PRO A 224 10.92 -2.64 -20.71
C PRO A 224 9.73 -2.92 -19.82
N CYS A 225 8.82 -1.96 -19.69
CA CYS A 225 7.44 -2.24 -19.45
C CYS A 225 7.05 -3.11 -20.63
N LYS A 226 7.25 -4.43 -20.49
CA LYS A 226 6.34 -5.35 -21.12
C LYS A 226 4.99 -4.82 -20.65
N GLN A 227 4.23 -4.31 -21.62
CA GLN A 227 2.85 -4.00 -21.38
C GLN A 227 2.28 -5.27 -20.76
N GLU A 228 1.75 -5.10 -19.56
CA GLU A 228 1.32 -6.18 -18.68
C GLU A 228 2.50 -6.94 -18.06
N PRO A 229 2.41 -7.36 -16.78
CA PRO A 229 3.31 -8.38 -16.29
C PRO A 229 3.33 -9.48 -17.36
N ASP A 230 4.53 -9.90 -17.75
CA ASP A 230 4.74 -11.18 -18.42
C ASP A 230 4.40 -12.24 -17.36
N VAL A 231 3.15 -12.24 -16.89
CA VAL A 231 2.50 -13.40 -16.31
C VAL A 231 2.77 -14.40 -17.39
N ALA A 232 3.67 -15.33 -17.11
CA ALA A 232 3.84 -16.52 -17.90
C ALA A 232 2.41 -16.92 -18.27
N PRO A 233 1.98 -16.79 -19.55
CA PRO A 233 0.64 -17.27 -19.90
C PRO A 233 0.58 -18.66 -19.31
N CYS A 234 -0.52 -19.07 -18.67
CA CYS A 234 -0.54 -20.28 -17.82
C CYS A 234 0.04 -21.53 -18.52
N THR A 235 0.22 -21.47 -19.84
CA THR A 235 1.14 -22.25 -20.68
C THR A 235 2.61 -22.39 -20.25
N ASN A 236 3.18 -21.48 -19.46
CA ASN A 236 4.60 -21.38 -19.16
C ASN A 236 4.94 -21.72 -17.70
N ARG A 237 3.94 -22.00 -16.86
CA ARG A 237 4.11 -22.36 -15.46
C ARG A 237 3.23 -23.57 -15.10
N PRO A 238 3.76 -24.59 -14.42
CA PRO A 238 2.93 -25.70 -13.94
C PRO A 238 2.14 -25.26 -12.68
N VAL A 239 0.82 -25.31 -12.75
CA VAL A 239 -0.07 -25.01 -11.61
C VAL A 239 -1.13 -26.11 -11.48
N ASP A 240 -1.30 -26.65 -10.28
CA ASP A 240 -2.38 -27.57 -9.93
C ASP A 240 -3.43 -26.78 -9.14
N LEU A 241 -4.53 -26.41 -9.81
CA LEU A 241 -5.63 -25.64 -9.22
C LEU A 241 -6.68 -26.60 -8.67
N VAL A 242 -7.09 -26.39 -7.42
CA VAL A 242 -8.18 -27.14 -6.78
C VAL A 242 -9.24 -26.15 -6.31
N PHE A 243 -10.41 -26.21 -6.94
CA PHE A 243 -11.56 -25.43 -6.54
C PHE A 243 -12.30 -26.14 -5.39
N LEU A 244 -12.56 -25.41 -4.31
CA LEU A 244 -13.44 -25.82 -3.23
C LEU A 244 -14.70 -24.97 -3.30
N LEU A 245 -15.79 -25.56 -3.77
CA LEU A 245 -17.08 -24.91 -3.99
C LEU A 245 -18.02 -25.18 -2.82
N ASP A 246 -18.48 -24.11 -2.19
CA ASP A 246 -19.47 -24.14 -1.13
C ASP A 246 -20.84 -24.60 -1.70
N GLY A 247 -21.36 -25.72 -1.20
CA GLY A 247 -22.64 -26.29 -1.58
C GLY A 247 -23.78 -25.90 -0.63
N SER A 248 -23.59 -24.85 0.17
CA SER A 248 -24.56 -24.48 1.21
C SER A 248 -25.83 -23.81 0.69
N GLU A 249 -26.91 -23.94 1.47
CA GLU A 249 -28.19 -23.24 1.25
C GLU A 249 -27.97 -21.72 1.04
N ARG A 250 -27.06 -21.12 1.81
CA ARG A 250 -26.79 -19.67 1.77
C ARG A 250 -26.21 -19.19 0.46
N LEU A 251 -25.38 -20.01 -0.21
CA LEU A 251 -24.87 -19.67 -1.53
C LEU A 251 -26.02 -19.57 -2.54
N GLY A 252 -26.99 -20.49 -2.45
CA GLY A 252 -28.14 -20.60 -3.35
C GLY A 252 -27.83 -21.27 -4.69
N ASN A 253 -28.83 -21.96 -5.22
CA ASN A 253 -28.71 -22.76 -6.46
C ASN A 253 -28.40 -21.92 -7.72
N GLU A 254 -28.87 -20.67 -7.81
CA GLU A 254 -28.55 -19.80 -8.96
C GLU A 254 -27.06 -19.43 -8.99
N ASN A 255 -26.52 -18.97 -7.86
CA ASN A 255 -25.10 -18.67 -7.73
C ASN A 255 -24.24 -19.91 -7.94
N PHE A 256 -24.68 -21.06 -7.45
CA PHE A 256 -24.02 -22.34 -7.67
C PHE A 256 -23.84 -22.66 -9.16
N ARG A 257 -24.87 -22.41 -9.99
CA ARG A 257 -24.77 -22.56 -11.45
C ARG A 257 -23.77 -21.58 -12.07
N HIS A 258 -23.77 -20.33 -11.64
CA HIS A 258 -22.81 -19.32 -12.11
C HIS A 258 -21.37 -19.67 -11.75
N VAL A 259 -21.14 -20.29 -10.59
CA VAL A 259 -19.80 -20.77 -10.23
C VAL A 259 -19.36 -21.94 -11.13
N GLY A 260 -20.26 -22.87 -11.46
CA GLY A 260 -19.95 -23.92 -12.43
C GLY A 260 -19.51 -23.35 -13.79
N GLU A 261 -20.22 -22.34 -14.29
CA GLU A 261 -19.86 -21.62 -15.51
C GLU A 261 -18.51 -20.89 -15.39
N LEU A 262 -18.22 -20.30 -14.24
CA LEU A 262 -16.93 -19.66 -13.95
C LEU A 262 -15.79 -20.67 -14.01
N VAL A 263 -15.94 -21.84 -13.38
CA VAL A 263 -14.92 -22.91 -13.40
C VAL A 263 -14.69 -23.41 -14.82
N GLN A 264 -15.73 -23.57 -15.63
CA GLN A 264 -15.60 -23.92 -17.05
C GLN A 264 -14.79 -22.84 -17.81
N ARG A 265 -15.16 -21.56 -17.67
CA ARG A 265 -14.45 -20.46 -18.35
C ARG A 265 -12.99 -20.35 -17.90
N VAL A 266 -12.71 -20.59 -16.62
CA VAL A 266 -11.34 -20.64 -16.12
C VAL A 266 -10.60 -21.80 -16.76
N ALA A 267 -11.16 -23.01 -16.77
CA ALA A 267 -10.52 -24.18 -17.40
C ALA A 267 -10.25 -23.97 -18.90
N ASP A 268 -11.15 -23.30 -19.62
CA ASP A 268 -10.98 -22.99 -21.05
C ASP A 268 -9.93 -21.89 -21.29
N SER A 269 -9.82 -20.94 -20.36
CA SER A 269 -8.84 -19.84 -20.43
C SER A 269 -7.45 -20.28 -19.97
N LEU A 270 -7.39 -21.26 -19.08
CA LEU A 270 -6.14 -21.88 -18.65
C LEU A 270 -5.63 -22.80 -19.76
N GLY A 271 -4.37 -22.63 -20.17
CA GLY A 271 -3.71 -23.64 -20.97
C GLY A 271 -3.60 -24.95 -20.17
N LEU A 272 -4.48 -25.92 -20.39
CA LEU A 272 -4.47 -27.21 -19.70
C LEU A 272 -3.27 -28.08 -20.13
N ALA A 273 -2.69 -28.81 -19.17
CA ALA A 273 -1.53 -29.67 -19.36
C ALA A 273 -1.76 -30.71 -20.47
N ARG A 274 -0.68 -31.13 -21.15
CA ARG A 274 -0.79 -32.20 -22.16
C ARG A 274 -0.76 -33.61 -21.57
N SER A 275 -0.31 -33.74 -20.33
CA SER A 275 -0.20 -35.00 -19.62
C SER A 275 -0.10 -34.78 -18.11
N LYS A 276 -0.24 -35.85 -17.33
CA LYS A 276 -0.08 -35.84 -15.87
C LYS A 276 1.30 -35.34 -15.41
N ILE A 277 2.34 -35.51 -16.23
CA ILE A 277 3.73 -35.17 -15.93
C ILE A 277 4.22 -33.91 -16.67
N ASP A 278 3.31 -33.16 -17.30
CA ASP A 278 3.66 -31.91 -17.98
C ASP A 278 4.31 -30.95 -16.98
N ARG A 279 5.52 -30.49 -17.32
CA ARG A 279 6.29 -29.54 -16.50
C ARG A 279 5.84 -28.09 -16.71
N MET A 280 4.86 -27.90 -17.58
CA MET A 280 4.23 -26.63 -17.90
C MET A 280 2.71 -26.80 -17.70
N ARG A 281 1.94 -25.71 -17.79
CA ARG A 281 0.47 -25.74 -17.89
C ARG A 281 -0.31 -26.16 -16.65
N ALA A 282 -1.59 -25.79 -16.66
CA ALA A 282 -2.48 -25.98 -15.53
C ALA A 282 -3.14 -27.38 -15.53
N ARG A 283 -3.45 -27.88 -14.34
CA ARG A 283 -4.45 -28.94 -14.13
C ARG A 283 -5.49 -28.40 -13.15
N VAL A 284 -6.73 -28.86 -13.29
CA VAL A 284 -7.84 -28.39 -12.46
C VAL A 284 -8.53 -29.57 -11.76
N ALA A 285 -9.01 -29.33 -10.56
CA ALA A 285 -9.90 -30.21 -9.81
C ALA A 285 -11.04 -29.39 -9.20
N LEU A 286 -12.17 -30.02 -8.95
CA LEU A 286 -13.30 -29.39 -8.26
C LEU A 286 -13.86 -30.32 -7.19
N VAL A 287 -13.91 -29.81 -5.96
CA VAL A 287 -14.55 -30.44 -4.81
C VAL A 287 -15.68 -29.53 -4.36
N GLN A 288 -16.88 -30.06 -4.27
CA GLN A 288 -18.01 -29.40 -3.63
C GLN A 288 -18.07 -29.84 -2.16
N PHE A 289 -18.27 -28.89 -1.25
CA PHE A 289 -18.36 -29.18 0.17
C PHE A 289 -19.65 -28.66 0.80
N GLY A 290 -20.21 -29.45 1.71
CA GLY A 290 -21.30 -29.08 2.61
C GLY A 290 -20.84 -29.21 4.06
N LYS A 291 -21.64 -29.88 4.90
CA LYS A 291 -21.28 -30.22 6.29
C LYS A 291 -20.11 -31.20 6.38
N GLU A 292 -19.61 -31.45 7.59
CA GLU A 292 -18.39 -32.22 7.92
C GLU A 292 -18.16 -33.54 7.17
N ARG A 293 -19.21 -34.20 6.68
CA ARG A 293 -19.14 -35.49 5.96
C ARG A 293 -19.80 -35.48 4.58
N GLU A 294 -20.20 -34.32 4.10
CA GLU A 294 -20.87 -34.15 2.79
C GLU A 294 -19.94 -33.39 1.84
N HIS A 295 -18.91 -34.07 1.38
CA HIS A 295 -18.00 -33.57 0.36
C HIS A 295 -18.07 -34.47 -0.87
N THR A 296 -18.14 -33.86 -2.06
CA THR A 296 -18.21 -34.58 -3.33
C THR A 296 -17.14 -34.07 -4.27
N ILE A 297 -16.30 -34.97 -4.78
CA ILE A 297 -15.34 -34.66 -5.85
C ILE A 297 -16.12 -34.66 -7.16
N ALA A 298 -16.27 -33.50 -7.78
CA ALA A 298 -16.90 -33.38 -9.09
C ALA A 298 -16.00 -33.98 -10.18
N PHE A 299 -14.71 -33.65 -10.11
CA PHE A 299 -13.66 -34.28 -10.90
C PHE A 299 -12.31 -34.16 -10.18
N PRO A 300 -11.44 -35.20 -10.25
CA PRO A 300 -10.10 -35.15 -9.68
C PRO A 300 -9.18 -34.24 -10.52
N LEU A 301 -7.93 -34.04 -10.05
CA LEU A 301 -6.93 -33.29 -10.80
C LEU A 301 -6.75 -33.84 -12.22
N THR A 302 -7.25 -33.09 -13.19
CA THR A 302 -7.31 -33.48 -14.59
C THR A 302 -6.84 -32.37 -15.51
N HIS A 303 -6.51 -32.77 -16.73
CA HIS A 303 -6.18 -31.90 -17.86
C HIS A 303 -7.09 -32.18 -19.07
N ASP A 304 -8.05 -33.10 -18.89
CA ASP A 304 -8.98 -33.51 -19.93
C ASP A 304 -10.22 -32.60 -19.88
N PRO A 305 -10.46 -31.77 -20.91
CA PRO A 305 -11.62 -30.89 -20.95
C PRO A 305 -12.94 -31.66 -20.93
N THR A 306 -12.98 -32.89 -21.46
CA THR A 306 -14.20 -33.70 -21.48
C THR A 306 -14.60 -34.15 -20.07
N LEU A 307 -13.61 -34.51 -19.23
CA LEU A 307 -13.85 -34.85 -17.83
C LEU A 307 -14.29 -33.64 -17.00
N ILE A 308 -13.74 -32.46 -17.30
CA ILE A 308 -14.11 -31.21 -16.63
C ILE A 308 -15.56 -30.88 -16.95
N SER A 309 -15.92 -30.81 -18.24
CA SER A 309 -17.29 -30.48 -18.65
C SER A 309 -18.30 -31.52 -18.16
N ALA A 310 -17.99 -32.82 -18.25
CA ALA A 310 -18.86 -33.87 -17.72
C ALA A 310 -19.03 -33.80 -16.18
N GLY A 311 -17.97 -33.47 -15.46
CA GLY A 311 -18.03 -33.29 -14.00
C GLY A 311 -18.83 -32.06 -13.58
N LEU A 312 -18.78 -30.98 -14.36
CA LEU A 312 -19.60 -29.78 -14.16
C LEU A 312 -21.08 -30.01 -14.51
N GLU A 313 -21.37 -30.75 -15.58
CA GLU A 313 -22.75 -31.12 -15.94
C GLU A 313 -23.38 -32.08 -14.91
N GLY A 314 -22.59 -32.98 -14.33
CA GLY A 314 -23.01 -33.91 -13.28
C GLY A 314 -23.12 -33.28 -11.89
N LEU A 315 -22.72 -32.02 -11.74
CA LEU A 315 -22.65 -31.35 -10.45
C LEU A 315 -24.06 -31.11 -9.88
N ARG A 316 -24.33 -31.63 -8.69
CA ARG A 316 -25.60 -31.44 -7.98
C ARG A 316 -25.41 -30.52 -6.80
N TYR A 317 -26.25 -29.49 -6.70
CA TYR A 317 -26.30 -28.60 -5.54
C TYR A 317 -26.66 -29.39 -4.28
N LEU A 318 -25.82 -29.29 -3.24
CA LEU A 318 -25.97 -30.09 -2.01
C LEU A 318 -27.09 -29.58 -1.09
N ASP A 319 -27.39 -28.28 -1.10
CA ASP A 319 -28.36 -27.66 -0.20
C ASP A 319 -28.08 -28.02 1.28
N SER A 320 -26.80 -27.90 1.67
CA SER A 320 -26.29 -28.33 2.97
C SER A 320 -25.85 -27.13 3.84
N SER A 321 -25.22 -27.41 4.99
CA SER A 321 -24.46 -26.39 5.74
C SER A 321 -23.05 -26.23 5.16
N SER A 322 -22.30 -25.22 5.58
CA SER A 322 -20.92 -24.98 5.13
C SER A 322 -19.93 -25.32 6.23
N ASP A 323 -19.02 -26.26 6.00
CA ASP A 323 -17.84 -26.53 6.85
C ASP A 323 -16.58 -26.63 5.97
N ILE A 324 -15.84 -25.53 5.94
CA ILE A 324 -14.64 -25.40 5.11
C ILE A 324 -13.44 -26.15 5.67
N GLY A 325 -13.36 -26.35 6.99
CA GLY A 325 -12.20 -26.96 7.62
C GLY A 325 -12.12 -28.45 7.31
N SER A 326 -13.24 -29.16 7.44
CA SER A 326 -13.35 -30.56 7.02
C SER A 326 -13.16 -30.73 5.51
N ALA A 327 -13.68 -29.79 4.71
CA ALA A 327 -13.51 -29.79 3.25
C ALA A 327 -12.03 -29.71 2.82
N ILE A 328 -11.24 -28.88 3.49
CA ILE A 328 -9.79 -28.76 3.25
C ILE A 328 -9.10 -30.08 3.56
N LEU A 329 -9.37 -30.67 4.73
CA LEU A 329 -8.77 -31.95 5.14
C LEU A 329 -9.14 -33.07 4.17
N TYR A 330 -10.43 -33.17 3.81
CA TYR A 330 -10.93 -34.12 2.82
C TYR A 330 -10.24 -33.97 1.46
N THR A 331 -10.03 -32.73 1.03
CA THR A 331 -9.35 -32.43 -0.25
C THR A 331 -7.88 -32.86 -0.20
N ILE A 332 -7.19 -32.60 0.91
CA ILE A 332 -5.80 -33.04 1.11
C ILE A 332 -5.70 -34.58 1.09
N ASP A 333 -6.64 -35.29 1.70
CA ASP A 333 -6.58 -36.76 1.78
C ASP A 333 -6.95 -37.47 0.45
N ASN A 334 -7.77 -36.82 -0.38
CA ASN A 334 -8.34 -37.45 -1.59
C ASN A 334 -7.78 -36.93 -2.91
N ILE A 335 -7.45 -35.63 -3.01
CA ILE A 335 -6.90 -35.02 -4.22
C ILE A 335 -5.37 -34.99 -4.18
N LEU A 336 -4.77 -34.73 -3.01
CA LEU A 336 -3.33 -34.52 -2.84
C LEU A 336 -2.56 -35.83 -2.55
N ARG A 337 -3.07 -36.96 -3.06
CA ARG A 337 -2.46 -38.27 -2.82
C ARG A 337 -1.03 -38.37 -3.40
N PRO A 338 -0.13 -39.15 -2.78
CA PRO A 338 1.22 -39.33 -3.29
C PRO A 338 1.22 -39.81 -4.75
N GLY A 339 1.85 -39.04 -5.65
CA GLY A 339 1.90 -39.34 -7.09
C GLY A 339 0.82 -38.65 -7.94
N GLU A 340 -0.16 -37.99 -7.33
CA GLU A 340 -1.14 -37.17 -8.05
C GLU A 340 -0.67 -35.74 -8.29
N ILE A 341 0.06 -35.16 -7.33
CA ILE A 341 0.59 -33.79 -7.40
C ILE A 341 1.93 -33.75 -8.14
N ARG A 342 2.10 -32.73 -8.98
CA ARG A 342 3.39 -32.44 -9.61
C ARG A 342 4.30 -31.75 -8.60
N ARG A 343 5.44 -32.36 -8.24
CA ARG A 343 6.43 -31.79 -7.29
C ARG A 343 6.98 -30.41 -7.69
N PHE A 344 6.88 -30.05 -8.96
CA PHE A 344 7.36 -28.78 -9.50
C PHE A 344 6.23 -27.78 -9.79
N ALA A 345 4.96 -28.18 -9.59
CA ALA A 345 3.82 -27.30 -9.79
C ALA A 345 3.50 -26.55 -8.50
N GLU A 346 3.05 -25.31 -8.65
CA GLU A 346 2.39 -24.61 -7.54
C GLU A 346 1.03 -25.24 -7.29
N LEU A 347 0.71 -25.53 -6.03
CA LEU A 347 -0.58 -26.06 -5.63
C LEU A 347 -1.43 -24.91 -5.11
N SER A 348 -2.54 -24.61 -5.80
CA SER A 348 -3.40 -23.47 -5.47
C SER A 348 -4.81 -23.94 -5.12
N PHE A 349 -5.28 -23.61 -3.92
CA PHE A 349 -6.66 -23.83 -3.48
C PHE A 349 -7.46 -22.55 -3.73
N VAL A 350 -8.61 -22.70 -4.38
CA VAL A 350 -9.52 -21.60 -4.69
C VAL A 350 -10.84 -21.89 -3.99
N PHE A 351 -11.08 -21.17 -2.90
CA PHE A 351 -12.30 -21.28 -2.11
C PHE A 351 -13.37 -20.38 -2.70
N ILE A 352 -14.54 -20.94 -3.02
CA ILE A 352 -15.68 -20.20 -3.50
C ILE A 352 -16.80 -20.35 -2.49
N THR A 353 -17.07 -19.30 -1.72
CA THR A 353 -17.99 -19.32 -0.57
C THR A 353 -18.72 -17.99 -0.43
N ASP A 354 -19.86 -17.99 0.28
CA ASP A 354 -20.56 -16.77 0.66
C ASP A 354 -19.92 -16.07 1.90
N GLY A 355 -18.90 -16.70 2.50
CA GLY A 355 -18.12 -16.14 3.59
C GLY A 355 -18.60 -16.51 4.99
N VAL A 356 -19.64 -17.36 5.15
CA VAL A 356 -20.08 -17.84 6.46
C VAL A 356 -20.04 -19.36 6.51
N THR A 357 -19.14 -19.89 7.33
CA THR A 357 -18.87 -21.32 7.42
C THR A 357 -18.48 -21.70 8.84
N ALA A 358 -18.71 -22.96 9.22
CA ALA A 358 -18.24 -23.48 10.50
C ALA A 358 -16.70 -23.44 10.55
N SER A 359 -16.16 -22.95 11.67
CA SER A 359 -14.72 -22.71 11.83
C SER A 359 -14.06 -23.65 12.84
N GLU A 360 -14.75 -24.68 13.33
CA GLU A 360 -14.26 -25.54 14.42
C GLU A 360 -12.96 -26.27 14.05
N SER A 361 -12.83 -26.74 12.81
CA SER A 361 -11.66 -27.44 12.28
C SER A 361 -10.72 -26.54 11.44
N LEU A 362 -11.01 -25.23 11.36
CA LEU A 362 -10.31 -24.31 10.45
C LEU A 362 -8.82 -24.15 10.77
N GLU A 363 -8.44 -24.09 12.05
CA GLU A 363 -7.02 -23.93 12.45
C GLU A 363 -6.18 -25.16 12.08
N GLU A 364 -6.75 -26.36 12.24
CA GLU A 364 -6.12 -27.61 11.83
C GLU A 364 -5.96 -27.66 10.31
N ALA A 365 -7.02 -27.30 9.59
CA ALA A 365 -7.05 -27.23 8.13
C ALA A 365 -6.02 -26.23 7.58
N VAL A 366 -5.93 -25.02 8.13
CA VAL A 366 -4.93 -24.01 7.75
C VAL A 366 -3.51 -24.53 8.03
N SER A 367 -3.31 -25.20 9.16
CA SER A 367 -2.03 -25.84 9.47
C SER A 367 -1.66 -26.94 8.48
N ALA A 368 -2.65 -27.72 8.02
CA ALA A 368 -2.46 -28.74 6.99
C ALA A 368 -2.10 -28.12 5.62
N MET A 369 -2.78 -27.05 5.22
CA MET A 369 -2.47 -26.29 4.00
C MET A 369 -1.04 -25.75 4.02
N ARG A 370 -0.60 -25.18 5.15
CA ARG A 370 0.78 -24.69 5.33
C ARG A 370 1.81 -25.80 5.15
N ARG A 371 1.58 -26.98 5.75
CA ARG A 371 2.46 -28.16 5.59
C ARG A 371 2.52 -28.67 4.16
N ALA A 372 1.41 -28.54 3.42
CA ALA A 372 1.31 -28.93 2.01
C ALA A 372 1.82 -27.84 1.04
N HIS A 373 2.31 -26.70 1.54
CA HIS A 373 2.72 -25.54 0.73
C HIS A 373 1.64 -25.07 -0.26
N VAL A 374 0.38 -25.13 0.16
CA VAL A 374 -0.76 -24.66 -0.63
C VAL A 374 -0.76 -23.13 -0.67
N VAL A 375 -0.99 -22.55 -1.85
CA VAL A 375 -1.40 -21.15 -1.99
C VAL A 375 -2.92 -21.09 -1.90
N SER A 376 -3.47 -20.22 -1.07
CA SER A 376 -4.91 -20.10 -0.88
C SER A 376 -5.44 -18.81 -1.50
N THR A 377 -6.54 -18.92 -2.23
CA THR A 377 -7.28 -17.79 -2.83
C THR A 377 -8.74 -17.93 -2.46
N VAL A 378 -9.39 -16.83 -2.09
CA VAL A 378 -10.82 -16.82 -1.74
C VAL A 378 -11.58 -15.97 -2.75
N ILE A 379 -12.67 -16.51 -3.26
CA ILE A 379 -13.67 -15.80 -4.06
C ILE A 379 -14.96 -15.77 -3.23
N ALA A 380 -15.37 -14.57 -2.83
CA ALA A 380 -16.57 -14.36 -2.02
C ALA A 380 -17.49 -13.29 -2.62
N THR A 381 -18.77 -13.35 -2.30
CA THR A 381 -19.72 -12.27 -2.58
C THR A 381 -19.73 -11.24 -1.46
N ARG A 382 -20.05 -9.98 -1.77
CA ARG A 382 -19.99 -8.82 -0.85
C ARG A 382 -21.07 -8.82 0.26
N GLY A 383 -21.64 -9.96 0.59
CA GLY A 383 -22.69 -10.10 1.63
C GLY A 383 -22.14 -10.04 3.06
N ASP A 384 -22.92 -10.58 4.01
CA ASP A 384 -22.52 -10.74 5.42
C ASP A 384 -21.42 -11.81 5.56
N VAL A 385 -20.21 -11.44 5.16
CA VAL A 385 -19.00 -12.28 5.16
C VAL A 385 -18.30 -12.20 6.51
N ASP A 386 -17.91 -13.35 7.07
CA ASP A 386 -16.98 -13.39 8.19
C ASP A 386 -15.55 -13.10 7.73
N GLN A 387 -15.14 -11.84 7.84
CA GLN A 387 -13.80 -11.40 7.47
C GLN A 387 -12.71 -12.15 8.24
N ALA A 388 -12.95 -12.56 9.49
CA ALA A 388 -11.93 -13.28 10.26
C ALA A 388 -11.67 -14.67 9.66
N VAL A 389 -12.71 -15.35 9.17
CA VAL A 389 -12.56 -16.63 8.47
C VAL A 389 -11.81 -16.45 7.15
N LEU A 390 -12.16 -15.44 6.35
CA LEU A 390 -11.48 -15.19 5.07
C LEU A 390 -9.99 -14.89 5.26
N GLN A 391 -9.65 -14.05 6.24
CA GLN A 391 -8.26 -13.71 6.56
C GLN A 391 -7.43 -14.92 6.98
N LYS A 392 -8.05 -15.87 7.71
CA LYS A 392 -7.41 -17.14 8.08
C LYS A 392 -7.20 -18.05 6.87
N LEU A 393 -8.19 -18.14 5.98
CA LEU A 393 -8.10 -18.95 4.76
C LEU A 393 -6.99 -18.49 3.85
N VAL A 394 -6.85 -17.19 3.61
CA VAL A 394 -5.76 -16.61 2.79
C VAL A 394 -4.43 -16.52 3.54
N MET A 395 -4.36 -17.04 4.77
CA MET A 395 -3.14 -17.07 5.58
C MET A 395 -2.46 -15.71 5.76
N GLY A 396 -3.25 -14.63 5.79
CA GLY A 396 -2.80 -13.25 5.98
C GLY A 396 -2.62 -12.42 4.70
N ASP A 397 -2.71 -13.02 3.50
CA ASP A 397 -2.59 -12.32 2.23
C ASP A 397 -3.94 -11.70 1.78
N GLN A 398 -4.15 -10.42 2.06
CA GLN A 398 -5.41 -9.74 1.73
C GLN A 398 -5.64 -9.63 0.22
N ASP A 399 -4.58 -9.62 -0.60
CA ASP A 399 -4.69 -9.48 -2.04
C ASP A 399 -5.23 -10.77 -2.71
N ALA A 400 -5.19 -11.89 -1.97
CA ALA A 400 -5.76 -13.17 -2.37
C ALA A 400 -7.28 -13.27 -2.17
N ILE A 401 -7.94 -12.20 -1.68
CA ILE A 401 -9.39 -12.14 -1.48
C ILE A 401 -10.05 -11.39 -2.65
N PHE A 402 -10.87 -12.11 -3.41
CA PHE A 402 -11.65 -11.58 -4.53
C PHE A 402 -13.10 -11.43 -4.13
N GLN A 403 -13.54 -10.19 -3.93
CA GLN A 403 -14.93 -9.87 -3.58
C GLN A 403 -15.69 -9.32 -4.79
N GLY A 404 -16.79 -10.00 -5.17
CA GLY A 404 -17.74 -9.54 -6.19
C GLY A 404 -19.09 -9.12 -5.57
N GLN A 405 -19.85 -8.25 -6.23
CA GLN A 405 -21.22 -7.94 -5.78
C GLN A 405 -22.16 -9.15 -6.02
N GLU A 406 -21.97 -9.87 -7.12
CA GLU A 406 -22.70 -11.09 -7.48
C GLU A 406 -21.78 -12.09 -8.18
N PHE A 407 -22.08 -13.39 -8.14
CA PHE A 407 -21.32 -14.40 -8.89
C PHE A 407 -21.48 -14.24 -10.42
N SER A 408 -22.60 -13.65 -10.86
CA SER A 408 -22.80 -13.20 -12.24
C SER A 408 -21.70 -12.22 -12.71
N SER A 409 -21.27 -11.32 -11.81
CA SER A 409 -20.23 -10.32 -12.08
C SER A 409 -18.81 -10.90 -12.10
N LEU A 410 -18.58 -12.03 -11.41
CA LEU A 410 -17.28 -12.72 -11.41
C LEU A 410 -16.95 -13.37 -12.77
N SER A 411 -17.98 -13.65 -13.55
CA SER A 411 -17.85 -14.10 -14.95
C SER A 411 -17.53 -12.97 -15.93
N GLN A 412 -17.51 -11.70 -15.49
CA GLN A 412 -17.12 -10.57 -16.33
C GLN A 412 -15.60 -10.60 -16.60
N SER A 413 -15.21 -10.25 -17.83
CA SER A 413 -13.83 -10.42 -18.32
C SER A 413 -12.77 -9.72 -17.47
N SER A 414 -13.09 -8.63 -16.76
CA SER A 414 -12.13 -7.91 -15.93
C SER A 414 -11.71 -8.67 -14.66
N LEU A 415 -12.67 -9.23 -13.90
CA LEU A 415 -12.39 -10.00 -12.69
C LEU A 415 -11.82 -11.38 -13.03
N LEU A 416 -12.34 -12.04 -14.07
CA LEU A 416 -11.78 -13.28 -14.58
C LEU A 416 -10.32 -13.09 -15.01
N ASN A 417 -10.00 -12.04 -15.76
CA ASN A 417 -8.62 -11.76 -16.15
C ASN A 417 -7.72 -11.47 -14.94
N LYS A 418 -8.22 -10.74 -13.94
CA LYS A 418 -7.46 -10.49 -12.70
C LYS A 418 -7.19 -11.79 -11.94
N PHE A 419 -8.17 -12.68 -11.85
CA PHE A 419 -8.05 -13.98 -11.21
C PHE A 419 -7.08 -14.91 -11.98
N ILE A 420 -7.20 -15.00 -13.30
CA ILE A 420 -6.26 -15.78 -14.13
C ILE A 420 -4.83 -15.25 -13.98
N ARG A 421 -4.63 -13.94 -13.91
CA ARG A 421 -3.31 -13.33 -13.64
C ARG A 421 -2.77 -13.66 -12.24
N TRP A 422 -3.65 -13.75 -11.24
CA TRP A 422 -3.28 -14.11 -9.88
C TRP A 422 -2.79 -15.56 -9.75
N VAL A 423 -3.40 -16.47 -10.52
CA VAL A 423 -3.11 -17.90 -10.42
C VAL A 423 -1.88 -18.35 -11.22
N CYS A 424 -1.37 -17.57 -12.19
CA CYS A 424 -0.41 -18.06 -13.21
C CYS A 424 1.10 -17.73 -13.08
#